data_AF-A0A2K3N8Q7-F1
#
_entry.id   AF-A0A2K3N8Q7-F1
#
_cell.length_a   1.000
_cell.length_b   1.000
_cell.length_c   1.000
_cell.angle_alpha   90.00
_cell.angle_beta   90.00
_cell.angle_gamma   90.00
#
_symmetry.space_group_name_H-M   'P 1'
#
loop_
_entity.id
_entity.type
_entity.pdbx_description
1 polymer ?
#
loop_
_entity_poly.entity_id
_entity_poly.type
_entity_poly.pdbx_seq_one_letter_code
_entity_poly.pdbx_strand_id
1 'polypeptide(L)'
;RGETITDEERVMFRMVGLRMKVYLQLGTRGVFDGVIKNMHLHWRHRELVKLITKQKTLAFVEETANLLEYKSGGILVAIDRLPKGFSLIYYRGKNYKRPITLRLGTSFNEDKSTEVINIHATT
;
A
#
# COMPACT_ATOMS: atom_id res chain seq x y z
N ARG A 1 14.42 10.53 9.09
CA ARG A 1 13.33 10.53 10.09
C ARG A 1 12.03 10.40 9.31
N GLY A 2 11.38 9.24 9.37
CA GLY A 2 10.13 9.01 8.64
C GLY A 2 9.02 9.92 9.16
N GLU A 3 8.12 10.33 8.27
CA GLU A 3 6.92 11.07 8.65
C GLU A 3 6.00 10.16 9.49
N THR A 4 5.49 10.68 10.61
CA THR A 4 4.59 9.94 11.51
C THR A 4 3.24 10.64 11.56
N ILE A 5 2.15 9.87 11.63
CA ILE A 5 0.80 10.38 11.90
C ILE A 5 0.50 10.27 13.39
N THR A 6 -0.29 11.21 13.94
CA THR A 6 -0.75 11.12 15.34
C THR A 6 -1.81 10.03 15.50
N ASP A 7 -2.12 9.65 16.74
CA ASP A 7 -3.17 8.67 17.01
C ASP A 7 -4.55 9.18 16.59
N GLU A 8 -4.82 10.48 16.76
CA GLU A 8 -6.06 11.13 16.30
C GLU A 8 -6.16 11.10 14.76
N GLU A 9 -5.07 11.45 14.07
CA GLU A 9 -4.99 11.36 12.61
C GLU A 9 -5.21 9.91 12.14
N ARG A 10 -4.61 8.93 12.82
CA ARG A 10 -4.78 7.50 12.51
C ARG A 10 -6.24 7.05 12.64
N VAL A 11 -6.93 7.44 13.72
CA VAL A 11 -8.35 7.14 13.92
C VAL A 11 -9.20 7.79 12.82
N MET A 12 -8.98 9.08 12.55
CA MET A 12 -9.72 9.81 11.51
C MET A 12 -9.50 9.19 10.11
N PHE A 13 -8.25 8.94 9.73
CA PHE A 13 -7.91 8.37 8.44
C PHE A 13 -8.44 6.95 8.28
N ARG A 14 -8.42 6.12 9.33
CA ARG A 14 -9.04 4.79 9.31
C ARG A 14 -10.55 4.90 9.04
N MET A 15 -11.26 5.79 9.74
CA MET A 15 -12.70 5.98 9.55
C MET A 15 -13.04 6.43 8.13
N VAL A 16 -12.31 7.41 7.59
CA VAL A 16 -12.50 7.88 6.21
C VAL A 16 -12.17 6.78 5.20
N GLY A 17 -11.02 6.13 5.37
CA GLY A 17 -10.54 5.06 4.50
C GLY A 17 -11.51 3.88 4.43
N LEU A 18 -12.08 3.44 5.55
CA LEU A 18 -13.06 2.35 5.56
C LEU A 18 -14.32 2.69 4.75
N ARG A 19 -14.79 3.94 4.81
CA ARG A 19 -15.96 4.45 4.07
C ARG A 19 -15.71 4.68 2.58
N MET A 20 -14.46 4.63 2.11
CA MET A 20 -14.15 4.79 0.68
C MET A 20 -14.77 3.65 -0.15
N LYS A 21 -15.55 4.05 -1.17
CA LYS A 21 -16.12 3.15 -2.18
C LYS A 21 -15.09 2.72 -3.23
N VAL A 22 -14.16 3.62 -3.57
CA VAL A 22 -13.07 3.34 -4.50
C VAL A 22 -11.94 2.64 -3.76
N TYR A 23 -11.46 1.52 -4.29
CA TYR A 23 -10.34 0.76 -3.75
C TYR A 23 -9.53 0.12 -4.87
N LEU A 24 -8.28 -0.23 -4.57
CA LEU A 24 -7.43 -1.03 -5.43
C LEU A 24 -7.53 -2.50 -5.01
N GLN A 25 -7.74 -3.40 -5.96
CA GLN A 25 -7.71 -4.83 -5.65
C GLN A 25 -6.28 -5.34 -5.70
N LEU A 26 -5.82 -5.93 -4.61
CA LEU A 26 -4.53 -6.60 -4.53
C LEU A 26 -4.72 -8.09 -4.80
N GLY A 27 -3.94 -8.61 -5.76
CA GLY A 27 -3.93 -10.04 -6.08
C GLY A 27 -3.31 -10.87 -4.95
N THR A 28 -3.51 -12.18 -5.00
CA THR A 28 -2.94 -13.11 -4.01
C THR A 28 -1.43 -13.30 -4.14
N ARG A 29 -0.84 -12.91 -5.28
CA ARG A 29 0.59 -13.01 -5.57
C ARG A 29 1.44 -11.86 -4.99
N GLY A 30 0.86 -10.99 -4.16
CA GLY A 30 1.58 -9.92 -3.49
C GLY A 30 1.69 -8.62 -4.29
N VAL A 31 2.74 -7.85 -4.02
CA VAL A 31 2.92 -6.46 -4.45
C VAL A 31 3.69 -6.37 -5.77
N PHE A 32 3.03 -5.81 -6.79
CA PHE A 32 3.63 -5.54 -8.10
C PHE A 32 3.78 -4.04 -8.34
N ASP A 33 4.67 -3.63 -9.24
CA ASP A 33 4.91 -2.22 -9.57
C ASP A 33 3.65 -1.50 -10.06
N GLY A 34 2.75 -2.22 -10.73
CA GLY A 34 1.43 -1.72 -11.12
C GLY A 34 0.57 -1.29 -9.92
N VAL A 35 0.67 -1.97 -8.78
CA VAL A 35 -0.03 -1.61 -7.54
C VAL A 35 0.53 -0.31 -6.97
N ILE A 36 1.86 -0.21 -6.88
CA ILE A 36 2.54 1.00 -6.38
C ILE A 36 2.21 2.21 -7.26
N LYS A 37 2.29 2.03 -8.59
CA LYS A 37 1.86 3.05 -9.56
C LYS A 37 0.41 3.48 -9.33
N ASN A 38 -0.51 2.54 -9.13
CA ASN A 38 -1.91 2.84 -8.88
C ASN A 38 -2.15 3.57 -7.55
N MET A 39 -1.37 3.28 -6.51
CA MET A 39 -1.41 4.03 -5.24
C MET A 39 -1.03 5.50 -5.49
N HIS A 40 0.08 5.76 -6.19
CA HIS A 40 0.50 7.13 -6.50
C HIS A 40 -0.47 7.87 -7.43
N LEU A 41 -1.12 7.17 -8.37
CA LEU A 41 -2.17 7.75 -9.19
C LEU A 41 -3.39 8.15 -8.34
N HIS A 42 -3.77 7.35 -7.35
CA HIS A 42 -4.81 7.71 -6.38
C HIS A 42 -4.40 8.93 -5.55
N TRP A 43 -3.17 8.96 -5.06
CA TRP A 43 -2.66 10.03 -4.21
C TRP A 43 -2.52 11.39 -4.91
N ARG A 44 -2.67 11.43 -6.25
CA ARG A 44 -2.76 12.68 -7.01
C ARG A 44 -3.99 13.51 -6.62
N HIS A 45 -5.09 12.85 -6.26
CA HIS A 45 -6.38 13.50 -6.05
C HIS A 45 -6.95 13.30 -4.64
N ARG A 46 -6.35 12.40 -3.86
CA ARG A 46 -6.82 12.03 -2.53
C ARG A 46 -5.62 11.80 -1.63
N GLU A 47 -5.83 11.86 -0.33
CA GLU A 47 -4.75 11.65 0.64
C GLU A 47 -4.63 10.20 1.07
N LEU A 48 -5.73 9.45 0.92
CA LEU A 48 -5.84 8.06 1.30
C LEU A 48 -6.01 7.16 0.07
N VAL A 49 -5.48 5.95 0.18
CA VAL A 49 -5.79 4.84 -0.72
C VAL A 49 -6.24 3.64 0.11
N LYS A 50 -7.30 2.99 -0.34
CA LYS A 50 -7.79 1.73 0.22
C LYS A 50 -7.40 0.62 -0.75
N LEU A 51 -6.73 -0.41 -0.24
CA LEU A 51 -6.50 -1.66 -0.96
C LEU A 51 -7.33 -2.78 -0.33
N ILE A 52 -7.84 -3.69 -1.14
CA ILE A 52 -8.51 -4.91 -0.68
C ILE A 52 -7.70 -6.12 -1.15
N THR A 53 -7.36 -7.01 -0.22
CA THR A 53 -6.67 -8.27 -0.49
C THR A 53 -7.49 -9.47 -0.04
N LYS A 54 -7.42 -10.58 -0.78
CA LYS A 54 -8.04 -11.87 -0.44
C LYS A 54 -7.06 -12.87 0.17
N GLN A 55 -5.87 -12.40 0.58
CA GLN A 55 -4.90 -13.23 1.30
C GLN A 55 -5.53 -13.85 2.55
N LYS A 56 -5.19 -15.11 2.84
CA LYS A 56 -5.92 -15.93 3.81
C LYS A 56 -5.55 -15.64 5.26
N THR A 57 -4.27 -15.35 5.51
CA THR A 57 -3.70 -15.21 6.86
C THR A 57 -3.35 -13.75 7.15
N LEU A 58 -3.48 -13.34 8.41
CA LEU A 58 -3.10 -11.98 8.84
C LEU A 58 -1.59 -11.74 8.64
N ALA A 59 -0.75 -12.73 8.98
CA ALA A 59 0.71 -12.63 8.81
C ALA A 59 1.12 -12.26 7.37
N PHE A 60 0.52 -12.90 6.35
CA PHE A 60 0.84 -12.59 4.96
C PHE A 60 0.33 -11.20 4.53
N VAL A 61 -0.76 -10.74 5.14
CA VAL A 61 -1.30 -9.39 4.92
C VAL A 61 -0.41 -8.34 5.57
N GLU A 62 0.13 -8.59 6.76
CA GLU A 62 1.08 -7.71 7.45
C GLU A 62 2.40 -7.60 6.68
N GLU A 63 2.94 -8.71 6.20
CA GLU A 63 4.15 -8.72 5.35
C GLU A 63 3.94 -7.90 4.07
N THR A 64 2.80 -8.14 3.41
CA THR A 64 2.39 -7.37 2.23
C THR A 64 2.23 -5.89 2.57
N ALA A 65 1.70 -5.59 3.76
CA ALA A 65 1.47 -4.23 4.17
C ALA A 65 2.78 -3.46 4.38
N ASN A 66 3.77 -4.10 5.00
CA ASN A 66 5.12 -3.58 5.18
C ASN A 66 5.82 -3.34 3.83
N LEU A 67 5.67 -4.28 2.88
CA LEU A 67 6.26 -4.15 1.56
C LEU A 67 5.64 -2.99 0.76
N LEU A 68 4.31 -2.80 0.85
CA LEU A 68 3.63 -1.65 0.25
C LEU A 68 4.08 -0.34 0.88
N GLU A 69 4.20 -0.28 2.22
CA GLU A 69 4.69 0.89 2.94
C GLU A 69 6.09 1.27 2.45
N TYR A 70 7.01 0.30 2.44
CA TYR A 70 8.38 0.48 1.97
C TYR A 70 8.46 0.93 0.51
N LYS A 71 7.80 0.22 -0.42
CA LYS A 71 7.90 0.50 -1.87
C LYS A 71 7.21 1.79 -2.28
N SER A 72 6.10 2.15 -1.63
CA SER A 72 5.32 3.35 -1.99
C SER A 72 5.76 4.60 -1.24
N GLY A 73 6.44 4.45 -0.10
CA GLY A 73 6.72 5.54 0.84
C GLY A 73 5.46 6.12 1.51
N GLY A 74 4.32 5.45 1.38
CA GLY A 74 3.12 5.79 2.14
C GLY A 74 3.24 5.36 3.61
N ILE A 75 2.25 5.73 4.41
CA ILE A 75 2.16 5.39 5.83
C ILE A 75 0.97 4.45 6.00
N LEU A 76 1.21 3.25 6.55
CA LEU A 76 0.14 2.31 6.89
C LEU A 76 -0.71 2.89 8.02
N VAL A 77 -1.98 3.14 7.72
CA VAL A 77 -2.95 3.67 8.68
C VAL A 77 -3.62 2.53 9.44
N ALA A 78 -4.09 1.51 8.72
CA ALA A 78 -4.84 0.41 9.31
C ALA A 78 -4.85 -0.86 8.42
N ILE A 79 -4.91 -2.01 9.09
CA ILE A 79 -5.27 -3.30 8.53
C ILE A 79 -6.59 -3.73 9.20
N ASP A 80 -7.62 -3.97 8.40
CA ASP A 80 -8.97 -4.27 8.88
C ASP A 80 -9.50 -5.54 8.23
N ARG A 81 -10.01 -6.48 9.04
CA ARG A 81 -10.63 -7.71 8.54
C ARG A 81 -11.99 -7.38 7.90
N LEU A 82 -12.25 -7.96 6.73
CA LEU A 82 -13.51 -7.86 6.01
C LEU A 82 -14.09 -9.26 5.75
N PRO A 83 -15.41 -9.39 5.48
CA PRO A 83 -16.03 -10.68 5.16
C PRO A 83 -15.38 -11.44 3.99
N LYS A 84 -14.75 -10.72 3.05
CA LYS A 84 -14.12 -11.29 1.84
C LYS A 84 -12.61 -11.04 1.76
N GLY A 85 -11.94 -10.78 2.88
CA GLY A 85 -10.50 -10.56 2.92
C GLY A 85 -10.08 -9.52 3.96
N PHE A 86 -9.21 -8.59 3.54
CA PHE A 86 -8.73 -7.50 4.39
C PHE A 86 -8.71 -6.19 3.62
N SER A 87 -8.95 -5.09 4.31
CA SER A 87 -8.61 -3.75 3.81
C SER A 87 -7.32 -3.25 4.41
N LEU A 88 -6.49 -2.67 3.56
CA LEU A 88 -5.29 -1.94 3.91
C LEU A 88 -5.52 -0.46 3.56
N ILE A 89 -5.31 0.43 4.51
CA ILE A 89 -5.48 1.88 4.30
C ILE A 89 -4.12 2.53 4.42
N TYR A 90 -3.74 3.31 3.40
CA TYR A 90 -2.49 4.07 3.42
C TYR A 90 -2.74 5.56 3.23
N TYR A 91 -2.00 6.34 3.99
CA TYR A 91 -1.87 7.78 3.84
C TYR A 91 -0.60 8.13 3.06
N ARG A 92 -0.69 9.11 2.17
CA ARG A 92 0.43 9.51 1.29
C ARG A 92 1.56 10.29 1.99
N GLY A 93 1.33 10.82 3.19
CA GLY A 93 2.21 11.79 3.86
C GLY A 93 1.85 13.25 3.55
N LYS A 94 2.04 14.17 4.50
CA LYS A 94 1.78 15.62 4.37
C LYS A 94 2.68 16.23 3.30
N ASN A 95 3.89 15.68 3.15
CA ASN A 95 4.89 16.14 2.19
C ASN A 95 4.89 15.35 0.88
N TYR A 96 3.77 14.68 0.55
CA TYR A 96 3.68 13.88 -0.66
C TYR A 96 4.05 14.67 -1.92
N LYS A 97 5.08 14.20 -2.62
CA LYS A 97 5.46 14.65 -3.96
C LYS A 97 5.34 13.48 -4.92
N ARG A 98 4.55 13.65 -5.98
CA ARG A 98 4.43 12.64 -7.04
C ARG A 98 5.83 12.28 -7.59
N PRO A 99 6.23 11.00 -7.57
CA PRO A 99 7.51 10.54 -8.11
C PRO A 99 7.72 11.00 -9.57
N ILE A 100 8.95 11.39 -9.91
CA ILE A 100 9.31 11.92 -11.24
C ILE A 100 9.11 10.86 -12.34
N THR A 101 9.44 9.60 -12.05
CA THR A 101 9.23 8.46 -12.96
C THR A 101 7.77 8.34 -13.41
N LEU A 102 6.83 8.62 -12.51
CA LEU A 102 5.41 8.62 -12.82
C LEU A 102 4.95 9.86 -13.60
N ARG A 103 5.72 10.95 -13.60
CA ARG A 103 5.43 12.16 -14.39
C ARG A 103 5.85 11.99 -15.85
N LEU A 104 6.98 11.32 -16.07
CA LEU A 104 7.59 11.18 -17.40
C LEU A 104 6.97 10.09 -18.27
N GLY A 105 6.00 9.32 -17.78
CA GLY A 105 5.41 8.21 -18.54
C GLY A 105 6.39 7.05 -18.79
N THR A 106 7.60 7.12 -18.23
CA THR A 106 8.60 6.05 -18.29
C THR A 106 8.11 4.86 -17.48
N SER A 107 8.01 3.70 -18.13
CA SER A 107 7.85 2.41 -17.45
C SER A 107 8.99 2.23 -16.44
N PHE A 108 8.69 1.71 -15.25
CA PHE A 108 9.71 1.23 -14.33
C PHE A 108 10.42 0.06 -15.03
N ASN A 109 11.49 0.34 -15.75
CA ASN A 109 12.39 -0.71 -16.20
C ASN A 109 13.33 -1.00 -15.02
N GLU A 110 13.27 -2.24 -14.54
CA GLU A 110 14.09 -2.82 -13.49
C GLU A 110 15.56 -2.43 -13.65
N ASP A 111 16.12 -1.81 -12.61
CA ASP A 111 17.55 -1.90 -12.35
C ASP A 111 17.76 -2.67 -11.03
N LYS A 112 18.02 -3.96 -11.21
CA LYS A 112 18.76 -4.91 -10.36
C LYS A 112 18.57 -4.83 -8.85
N SER A 113 17.48 -5.40 -8.36
CA SER A 113 17.44 -6.23 -7.14
C SER A 113 16.06 -6.87 -7.03
N THR A 114 15.72 -7.71 -8.00
CA THR A 114 14.63 -8.68 -7.83
C THR A 114 15.15 -9.75 -6.87
N GLU A 115 15.21 -9.41 -5.59
CA GLU A 115 15.08 -10.40 -4.53
C GLU A 115 13.64 -10.90 -4.62
N VAL A 116 13.44 -11.89 -5.49
CA VAL A 116 12.43 -12.91 -5.23
C VAL A 116 12.83 -13.55 -3.90
N ILE A 117 12.35 -12.98 -2.79
CA ILE A 117 12.45 -13.67 -1.51
C ILE A 117 11.51 -14.86 -1.61
N ASN A 118 12.08 -15.99 -2.02
CA ASN A 118 11.43 -17.28 -2.05
C ASN A 118 11.37 -17.76 -0.59
N ILE A 119 10.35 -17.32 0.17
CA ILE A 119 10.18 -17.77 1.56
C ILE A 119 9.45 -19.12 1.56
N HIS A 120 10.10 -20.15 1.03
CA HIS A 120 9.81 -21.56 1.30
C HIS A 120 11.14 -22.27 1.60
N ALA A 121 11.62 -22.09 2.83
CA ALA A 121 12.50 -22.97 3.58
C ALA A 121 12.48 -22.38 5.01
N THR A 122 11.97 -23.05 6.03
CA THR A 122 12.45 -24.33 6.56
C THR A 122 11.35 -25.10 7.27
N THR A 123 11.51 -26.42 7.24
CA THR A 123 10.86 -27.52 7.97
C THR A 123 10.23 -27.18 9.32
#